data_AF-A0A6C1PJW5-F1
#
_entry.id   AF-A0A6C1PJW5-F1
#
_cell.length_a   1.000
_cell.length_b   1.000
_cell.length_c   1.000
_cell.angle_alpha   90.00
_cell.angle_beta   90.00
_cell.angle_gamma   90.00
#
_symmetry.space_group_name_H-M   'P 1'
#
loop_
_entity.id
_entity.type
_entity.pdbx_description
1 polymer ?
#
loop_
_entity_poly.entity_id
_entity_poly.type
_entity_poly.pdbx_seq_one_letter_code
_entity_poly.pdbx_strand_id
1 'polypeptide(L)'
;MTRRGRLLAVVAAVLIAAVAWSAGAPGAAAQPVSTQPDGEIATLRIGPVRRRGVDALAPDLTPHWYAQYSVAGREVEVFMFDAPFDRAQTWPVSGLCAERSLRGRDGLWYYASRRGWSMIVSAADDALLCRFVDRFVTRYEFFMGVDGRLGAVPPFPAVLNDPSR
;
A
#
# COMPACT_ATOMS: atom_id res chain seq x y z
N MET A 1 -88.88 21.30 -19.83
CA MET A 1 -88.97 22.78 -20.02
C MET A 1 -87.57 23.33 -20.25
N THR A 2 -87.41 24.06 -21.36
CA THR A 2 -86.44 25.17 -21.64
C THR A 2 -84.93 24.98 -21.38
N ARG A 3 -83.99 25.42 -22.23
CA ARG A 3 -83.91 25.95 -23.61
C ARG A 3 -82.44 26.41 -23.78
N ARG A 4 -81.86 26.20 -24.98
CA ARG A 4 -80.82 27.03 -25.65
C ARG A 4 -79.40 27.00 -25.03
N GLY A 5 -78.29 27.08 -25.78
CA GLY A 5 -78.01 27.35 -27.20
C GLY A 5 -76.61 26.78 -27.55
N ARG A 6 -76.31 26.41 -28.80
CA ARG A 6 -75.59 27.21 -29.83
C ARG A 6 -74.31 27.87 -29.26
N LEU A 7 -73.11 27.76 -29.83
CA LEU A 7 -72.62 27.48 -31.19
C LEU A 7 -71.06 27.46 -31.14
N LEU A 8 -70.44 27.02 -32.24
CA LEU A 8 -69.02 27.22 -32.67
C LEU A 8 -68.00 26.26 -32.04
N ALA A 9 -67.56 25.19 -32.72
CA ALA A 9 -66.66 25.16 -33.89
C ALA A 9 -65.32 25.85 -33.64
N VAL A 10 -64.22 25.09 -33.53
CA VAL A 10 -62.99 25.24 -34.32
C VAL A 10 -62.21 23.92 -34.25
N VAL A 11 -61.99 23.35 -35.43
CA VAL A 11 -61.04 22.28 -35.72
C VAL A 11 -59.63 22.87 -35.67
N ALA A 12 -58.71 22.24 -34.92
CA ALA A 12 -57.28 22.40 -35.17
C ALA A 12 -56.57 21.09 -34.81
N ALA A 13 -56.33 20.30 -35.85
CA ALA A 13 -55.41 19.19 -35.83
C ALA A 13 -54.00 19.72 -35.54
N VAL A 14 -53.34 19.17 -34.53
CA VAL A 14 -51.88 19.25 -34.42
C VAL A 14 -51.36 17.84 -34.21
N LEU A 15 -50.98 17.24 -35.33
CA LEU A 15 -50.00 16.17 -35.42
C LEU A 15 -48.72 16.64 -34.75
N ILE A 16 -48.38 16.08 -33.58
CA ILE A 16 -47.00 16.07 -33.11
C ILE A 16 -46.58 14.61 -33.08
N ALA A 17 -45.80 14.25 -34.09
CA ALA A 17 -45.07 13.02 -34.17
C ALA A 17 -44.30 12.80 -32.86
N ALA A 18 -44.65 11.74 -32.14
CA ALA A 18 -43.82 11.19 -31.10
C ALA A 18 -42.56 10.62 -31.77
N VAL A 19 -41.59 11.48 -32.00
CA VAL A 19 -40.23 11.07 -32.35
C VAL A 19 -39.71 10.29 -31.17
N ALA A 20 -39.64 8.97 -31.34
CA ALA A 20 -38.96 8.06 -30.44
C ALA A 20 -37.51 8.51 -30.30
N TRP A 21 -37.22 9.29 -29.26
CA TRP A 21 -35.87 9.44 -28.76
C TRP A 21 -35.50 8.13 -28.09
N SER A 22 -34.92 7.24 -28.90
CA SER A 22 -34.05 6.17 -28.43
C SER A 22 -33.01 6.81 -27.53
N ALA A 23 -33.25 6.77 -26.22
CA ALA A 23 -32.24 7.05 -25.22
C ALA A 23 -31.15 6.00 -25.40
N GLY A 24 -30.20 6.29 -26.29
CA GLY A 24 -28.92 5.63 -26.31
C GLY A 24 -28.33 5.86 -24.95
N ALA A 25 -28.42 4.85 -24.08
CA ALA A 25 -27.65 4.81 -22.86
C ALA A 25 -26.21 5.10 -23.28
N PRO A 26 -25.57 6.17 -22.76
CA PRO A 26 -24.18 6.41 -23.04
C PRO A 26 -23.47 5.14 -22.61
N GLY A 27 -22.94 4.39 -23.59
CA GLY A 27 -22.12 3.23 -23.32
C GLY A 27 -21.11 3.67 -22.28
N ALA A 28 -21.15 3.03 -21.11
CA ALA A 28 -20.19 3.28 -20.05
C ALA A 28 -18.82 3.18 -20.72
N ALA A 29 -18.21 4.33 -20.98
CA ALA A 29 -16.89 4.39 -21.56
C ALA A 29 -16.06 3.54 -20.63
N ALA A 30 -15.56 2.41 -21.14
CA ALA A 30 -14.66 1.55 -20.41
C ALA A 30 -13.59 2.48 -19.87
N GLN A 31 -13.60 2.69 -18.55
CA GLN A 31 -12.60 3.55 -17.94
C GLN A 31 -11.27 2.99 -18.39
N PRO A 32 -10.37 3.80 -18.98
CA PRO A 32 -9.06 3.32 -19.34
C PRO A 32 -8.51 2.70 -18.08
N VAL A 33 -8.30 1.37 -18.11
CA VAL A 33 -7.55 0.67 -17.08
C VAL A 33 -6.26 1.47 -17.02
N SER A 34 -6.08 2.20 -15.92
CA SER A 34 -4.86 2.94 -15.68
C SER A 34 -3.78 1.89 -15.67
N THR A 35 -3.12 1.70 -16.82
CA THR A 35 -1.78 1.14 -16.91
C THR A 35 -0.87 2.20 -16.33
N GLN A 36 -1.06 2.48 -15.04
CA GLN A 36 -0.08 3.11 -14.20
C GLN A 36 1.13 2.19 -14.40
N PRO A 37 2.25 2.68 -14.96
CA PRO A 37 3.40 1.83 -15.26
C PRO A 37 3.71 1.11 -13.97
N ASP A 38 3.46 -0.21 -13.93
CA ASP A 38 3.34 -1.00 -12.70
C ASP A 38 4.40 -0.54 -11.74
N GLY A 39 4.01 0.41 -10.88
CA GLY A 39 4.90 0.93 -9.88
C GLY A 39 5.19 -0.29 -9.03
N GLU A 40 6.44 -0.50 -8.65
CA GLU A 40 6.82 -1.54 -7.70
C GLU A 40 6.07 -1.30 -6.37
N ILE A 41 4.80 -1.71 -6.32
CA ILE A 41 3.92 -1.62 -5.19
C ILE A 41 4.27 -2.81 -4.33
N ALA A 42 4.78 -2.55 -3.13
CA ALA A 42 4.94 -3.61 -2.15
C ALA A 42 3.59 -3.85 -1.48
N THR A 43 3.11 -5.09 -1.55
CA THR A 43 1.86 -5.50 -0.90
C THR A 43 2.17 -6.49 0.22
N LEU A 44 1.65 -6.24 1.41
CA LEU A 44 1.75 -7.13 2.55
C LEU A 44 1.03 -8.45 2.24
N ARG A 45 1.75 -9.57 2.27
CA ARG A 45 1.25 -10.92 2.02
C ARG A 45 0.96 -11.66 3.31
N ILE A 46 1.87 -11.53 4.27
CA ILE A 46 1.83 -12.19 5.58
C ILE A 46 2.24 -11.17 6.63
N GLY A 47 1.56 -11.15 7.78
CA GLY A 47 1.96 -10.35 8.93
C GLY A 47 1.00 -9.22 9.30
N PRO A 48 1.27 -8.52 10.41
CA PRO A 48 2.35 -8.80 11.37
C PRO A 48 2.06 -10.05 12.23
N VAL A 49 2.99 -11.01 12.28
CA VAL A 49 2.90 -12.22 13.13
C VAL A 49 4.04 -12.21 14.15
N ARG A 50 3.73 -12.42 15.43
CA ARG A 50 4.77 -12.53 16.46
C ARG A 50 5.51 -13.85 16.31
N ARG A 51 6.84 -13.80 16.20
CA ARG A 51 7.74 -14.96 16.11
C ARG A 51 8.95 -14.79 17.04
N ARG A 52 9.82 -15.79 17.09
CA ARG A 52 11.10 -15.78 17.81
C ARG A 52 12.17 -16.40 16.92
N GLY A 53 13.40 -15.89 16.98
CA GLY A 53 14.47 -16.35 16.11
C GLY A 53 14.35 -15.79 14.70
N VAL A 54 15.49 -15.48 14.08
CA VAL A 54 15.54 -15.24 12.63
C VAL A 54 16.24 -16.46 12.04
N ASP A 55 15.55 -17.24 11.20
CA ASP A 55 16.05 -18.53 10.70
C ASP A 55 17.39 -18.42 9.97
N ALA A 56 17.64 -17.28 9.33
CA ALA A 56 18.90 -16.96 8.65
C ALA A 56 20.05 -16.56 9.60
N LEU A 57 19.78 -16.40 10.90
CA LEU A 57 20.77 -16.08 11.92
C LEU A 57 21.01 -17.26 12.84
N ALA A 58 22.15 -17.23 13.56
CA ALA A 58 22.42 -18.21 14.60
C ALA A 58 21.23 -18.27 15.59
N PRO A 59 20.82 -19.48 16.03
CA PRO A 59 19.62 -19.67 16.83
C PRO A 59 19.52 -18.65 17.97
N ASP A 60 18.42 -17.90 17.98
CA ASP A 60 18.08 -17.00 19.06
C ASP A 60 16.60 -17.08 19.39
N LEU A 61 16.25 -16.59 20.56
CA LEU A 61 14.86 -16.54 21.03
C LEU A 61 14.35 -15.10 21.08
N THR A 62 15.02 -14.19 20.36
CA THR A 62 14.69 -12.77 20.38
C THR A 62 13.31 -12.60 19.76
N PRO A 63 12.32 -12.09 20.53
CA PRO A 63 10.99 -11.92 20.02
C PRO A 63 10.96 -10.78 19.00
N HIS A 64 10.24 -10.99 17.90
CA HIS A 64 10.10 -10.01 16.83
C HIS A 64 8.73 -10.16 16.14
N TRP A 65 8.38 -9.17 15.33
CA TRP A 65 7.26 -9.21 14.41
C TRP A 65 7.74 -9.53 13.01
N TYR A 66 7.17 -10.56 12.40
CA TYR A 66 7.47 -10.98 11.05
C TYR A 66 6.40 -10.47 10.09
N ALA A 67 6.85 -10.01 8.93
CA ALA A 67 6.00 -9.88 7.75
C ALA A 67 6.73 -10.24 6.47
N GLN A 68 5.93 -10.56 5.45
CA GLN A 68 6.37 -10.80 4.10
C GLN A 68 5.62 -9.87 3.15
N TYR A 69 6.35 -9.21 2.27
CA TYR A 69 5.84 -8.36 1.21
C TYR A 69 6.12 -9.00 -0.15
N SER A 70 5.23 -8.77 -1.11
CA SER A 70 5.45 -9.07 -2.53
C SER A 70 5.63 -7.77 -3.30
N VAL A 71 6.72 -7.66 -4.07
CA VAL A 71 7.07 -6.51 -4.89
C VAL A 71 7.42 -6.97 -6.30
N ALA A 72 6.53 -6.72 -7.27
CA ALA A 72 6.71 -7.20 -8.64
C ALA A 72 7.05 -8.70 -8.73
N GLY A 73 6.38 -9.53 -7.92
CA GLY A 73 6.59 -10.98 -7.84
C GLY A 73 7.82 -11.43 -7.04
N ARG A 74 8.63 -10.51 -6.50
CA ARG A 74 9.74 -10.80 -5.59
C ARG A 74 9.30 -10.68 -4.14
N GLU A 75 9.89 -11.47 -3.26
CA GLU A 75 9.58 -11.43 -1.82
C GLU A 75 10.56 -10.54 -1.06
N VAL A 76 10.03 -9.84 -0.06
CA VAL A 76 10.80 -9.09 0.92
C VAL A 76 10.31 -9.48 2.30
N GLU A 77 11.22 -9.95 3.14
CA GLU A 77 10.92 -10.32 4.52
C GLU A 77 11.36 -9.22 5.47
N VAL A 78 10.53 -8.94 6.47
CA VAL A 78 10.77 -7.92 7.49
C VAL A 78 10.66 -8.55 8.87
N PHE A 79 11.73 -8.42 9.64
CA PHE A 79 11.82 -8.86 11.03
C PHE A 79 11.95 -7.62 11.91
N MET A 80 10.91 -7.28 12.66
CA MET A 80 10.83 -6.03 13.42
C MET A 80 10.96 -6.28 14.92
N PHE A 81 11.87 -5.55 15.56
CA PHE A 81 12.21 -5.67 16.96
C PHE A 81 11.82 -4.40 17.72
N ASP A 82 11.31 -4.57 18.94
CA ASP A 82 10.89 -3.48 19.82
C ASP A 82 12.09 -2.75 20.48
N ALA A 83 13.32 -3.20 20.20
CA ALA A 83 14.59 -2.69 20.70
C ALA A 83 15.68 -2.81 19.61
N PRO A 84 16.85 -2.16 19.76
CA PRO A 84 18.02 -2.43 18.92
C PRO A 84 18.45 -3.90 19.03
N PHE A 85 18.66 -4.55 17.89
CA PHE A 85 19.16 -5.92 17.83
C PHE A 85 20.69 -5.98 17.91
N ASP A 86 21.22 -6.21 19.11
CA ASP A 86 22.66 -6.12 19.45
C ASP A 86 23.59 -6.84 18.46
N ARG A 87 23.22 -8.04 18.02
CA ARG A 87 24.07 -8.83 17.11
C ARG A 87 24.26 -8.18 15.74
N ALA A 88 23.30 -7.38 15.28
CA ALA A 88 23.38 -6.69 14.00
C ALA A 88 24.02 -5.30 14.11
N GLN A 89 24.19 -4.76 15.33
CA GLN A 89 24.88 -3.49 15.54
C GLN A 89 26.36 -3.57 15.14
N THR A 90 26.96 -4.75 15.20
CA THR A 90 28.36 -5.00 14.81
C THR A 90 28.53 -5.30 13.32
N TRP A 91 27.44 -5.34 12.54
CA TRP A 91 27.56 -5.57 11.09
C TRP A 91 28.19 -4.35 10.40
N PRO A 92 28.95 -4.56 9.31
CA PRO A 92 29.50 -3.47 8.51
C PRO A 92 28.41 -2.54 7.99
N VAL A 93 28.68 -1.23 7.97
CA VAL A 93 27.79 -0.26 7.33
C VAL A 93 27.78 -0.52 5.82
N SER A 94 26.59 -0.69 5.28
CA SER A 94 26.30 -0.81 3.86
C SER A 94 26.43 0.55 3.17
N GLY A 95 27.17 0.60 2.08
CA GLY A 95 27.17 1.76 1.17
C GLY A 95 25.97 1.81 0.23
N LEU A 96 25.07 0.81 0.26
CA LEU A 96 24.00 0.65 -0.74
C LEU A 96 22.87 1.68 -0.60
N CYS A 97 22.41 1.93 0.62
CA CYS A 97 21.24 2.79 0.88
C CYS A 97 21.66 4.01 1.70
N ALA A 98 22.22 5.02 1.03
CA ALA A 98 22.85 6.19 1.65
C ALA A 98 21.96 6.91 2.67
N GLU A 99 20.65 6.98 2.42
CA GLU A 99 19.69 7.71 3.27
C GLU A 99 19.43 7.05 4.62
N ARG A 100 19.60 5.73 4.74
CA ARG A 100 19.16 4.96 5.92
C ARG A 100 20.31 4.29 6.70
N SER A 101 21.56 4.46 6.24
CA SER A 101 22.77 3.93 6.89
C SER A 101 22.62 2.47 7.34
N LEU A 102 22.19 1.61 6.41
CA LEU A 102 21.96 0.19 6.71
C LEU A 102 23.25 -0.50 7.09
N ARG A 103 23.15 -1.58 7.87
CA ARG A 103 24.26 -2.52 8.09
C ARG A 103 23.93 -3.84 7.44
N GLY A 104 24.92 -4.55 6.91
CA GLY A 104 24.67 -5.73 6.06
C GLY A 104 25.52 -6.93 6.38
N ARG A 105 24.91 -8.12 6.31
CA ARG A 105 25.60 -9.41 6.37
C ARG A 105 24.75 -10.51 5.75
N ASP A 106 25.35 -11.35 4.91
CA ASP A 106 24.76 -12.62 4.42
C ASP A 106 23.35 -12.45 3.82
N GLY A 107 23.11 -11.37 3.05
CA GLY A 107 21.81 -11.08 2.43
C GLY A 107 20.77 -10.43 3.36
N LEU A 108 21.13 -10.15 4.62
CA LEU A 108 20.31 -9.48 5.60
C LEU A 108 20.77 -8.05 5.84
N TRP A 109 19.81 -7.15 5.98
CA TRP A 109 20.06 -5.72 6.14
C TRP A 109 19.39 -5.18 7.38
N TYR A 110 20.19 -4.62 8.27
CA TYR A 110 19.75 -4.09 9.55
C TYR A 110 19.61 -2.57 9.51
N TYR A 111 18.49 -2.10 10.05
CA TYR A 111 18.19 -0.69 10.29
C TYR A 111 17.85 -0.47 11.77
N ALA A 112 18.51 0.50 12.39
CA ALA A 112 18.21 0.96 13.75
C ALA A 112 17.53 2.33 13.70
N SER A 113 16.30 2.42 14.21
CA SER A 113 15.61 3.71 14.32
C SER A 113 16.11 4.48 15.54
N ARG A 114 16.13 5.81 15.42
CA ARG A 114 16.36 6.71 16.56
C ARG A 114 15.24 6.67 17.61
N ARG A 115 14.09 6.08 17.28
CA ARG A 115 12.94 5.89 18.18
C ARG A 115 13.01 4.59 19.00
N GLY A 116 14.14 3.88 18.96
CA GLY A 116 14.40 2.72 19.82
C GLY A 116 13.94 1.37 19.28
N TRP A 117 13.34 1.31 18.09
CA TRP A 117 13.04 0.05 17.40
C TRP A 117 14.10 -0.27 16.35
N SER A 118 14.17 -1.53 15.90
CA SER A 118 15.07 -1.90 14.80
C SER A 118 14.49 -3.00 13.92
N MET A 119 14.86 -3.04 12.64
CA MET A 119 14.44 -4.09 11.71
C MET A 119 15.62 -4.79 11.05
N ILE A 120 15.40 -6.04 10.67
CA ILE A 120 16.18 -6.75 9.67
C ILE A 120 15.29 -6.96 8.44
N VAL A 121 15.85 -6.77 7.26
CA VAL A 121 15.18 -6.95 5.98
C VAL A 121 15.99 -7.91 5.10
N SER A 122 15.30 -8.85 4.46
CA SER A 122 15.83 -9.73 3.42
C SER A 122 15.13 -9.43 2.11
N ALA A 123 15.88 -9.25 1.02
CA ALA A 123 15.35 -8.93 -0.30
C ALA A 123 16.20 -9.57 -1.40
N ALA A 124 15.59 -9.79 -2.57
CA ALA A 124 16.24 -10.46 -3.70
C ALA A 124 17.39 -9.66 -4.35
N ASP A 125 17.34 -8.31 -4.27
CA ASP A 125 18.38 -7.44 -4.84
C ASP A 125 18.45 -6.07 -4.12
N ASP A 126 19.61 -5.42 -4.25
CA ASP A 126 19.96 -4.18 -3.55
C ASP A 126 19.10 -2.98 -3.97
N ALA A 127 18.70 -2.92 -5.25
CA ALA A 127 17.90 -1.82 -5.77
C ALA A 127 16.48 -1.86 -5.20
N LEU A 128 15.88 -3.05 -5.14
CA LEU A 128 14.61 -3.31 -4.46
C LEU A 128 14.71 -2.99 -2.97
N LEU A 129 15.78 -3.44 -2.31
CA LEU A 129 16.01 -3.24 -0.89
C LEU A 129 15.94 -1.75 -0.52
N CYS A 130 16.73 -0.90 -1.16
CA CYS A 130 16.82 0.51 -0.76
C CYS A 130 15.47 1.23 -0.92
N ARG A 131 14.78 1.01 -2.04
CA ARG A 131 13.45 1.59 -2.26
C ARG A 131 12.42 1.08 -1.26
N PHE A 132 12.43 -0.22 -0.98
CA PHE A 132 11.53 -0.84 -0.02
C PHE A 132 11.75 -0.27 1.39
N VAL A 133 12.99 -0.29 1.85
CA VAL A 133 13.38 0.14 3.20
C VAL A 133 13.01 1.61 3.43
N ASP A 134 13.32 2.49 2.48
CA ASP A 134 13.03 3.90 2.64
C ASP A 134 11.51 4.17 2.78
N ARG A 135 10.71 3.55 1.91
CA ARG A 135 9.24 3.67 1.95
C ARG A 135 8.66 3.03 3.20
N PHE A 136 9.12 1.83 3.55
CA PHE A 136 8.65 1.12 4.74
C PHE A 136 8.91 1.95 5.99
N VAL A 137 10.16 2.40 6.21
CA VAL A 137 10.54 3.19 7.39
C VAL A 137 9.73 4.48 7.46
N THR A 138 9.66 5.24 6.35
CA THR A 138 8.90 6.49 6.31
C THR A 138 7.43 6.28 6.68
N ARG A 139 6.79 5.26 6.09
CA ARG A 139 5.37 4.99 6.32
C ARG A 139 5.10 4.43 7.71
N TYR A 140 6.00 3.57 8.20
CA TYR A 140 5.93 3.01 9.54
C TYR A 140 6.07 4.10 10.61
N GLU A 141 7.04 5.00 10.47
CA GLU A 141 7.23 6.12 11.40
C GLU A 141 6.04 7.09 11.38
N PHE A 142 5.43 7.30 10.21
CA PHE A 142 4.18 8.05 10.10
C PHE A 142 3.07 7.41 10.94
N PHE A 143 2.79 6.11 10.75
CA PHE A 143 1.73 5.44 11.50
C PHE A 143 1.99 5.42 13.00
N MET A 144 3.22 5.14 13.42
CA MET A 144 3.59 5.26 14.84
C MET A 144 3.41 6.67 15.40
N GLY A 145 3.59 7.71 14.56
CA GLY A 145 3.36 9.10 14.96
C GLY A 145 1.88 9.45 15.12
N VAL A 146 0.99 8.85 14.32
CA VAL A 146 -0.47 9.07 14.40
C VAL A 146 -1.06 8.33 15.59
N ASP A 147 -0.69 7.08 15.81
CA ASP A 147 -1.31 6.23 16.83
C ASP A 147 -0.79 6.51 18.26
N GLY A 148 0.26 7.34 18.41
CA GLY A 148 0.79 7.81 19.69
C GLY A 148 1.34 6.73 20.63
N ARG A 149 1.17 5.45 20.30
CA ARG A 149 1.66 4.27 21.01
C ARG A 149 2.03 3.20 19.98
N LEU A 150 3.14 2.51 20.23
CA LEU A 150 3.26 1.13 19.78
C LEU A 150 2.09 0.37 20.42
N GLY A 151 1.05 0.08 19.64
CA GLY A 151 0.04 -0.87 20.08
C GLY A 151 0.69 -2.22 20.39
N ALA A 152 -0.08 -3.17 20.94
CA ALA A 152 0.42 -4.53 21.12
C ALA A 152 0.90 -5.16 19.81
N VAL A 153 0.51 -4.61 18.67
CA VAL A 153 0.90 -5.03 17.32
C VAL A 153 1.40 -3.80 16.55
N PRO A 154 2.58 -3.87 15.88
CA PRO A 154 3.16 -2.75 15.15
C PRO A 154 2.35 -2.45 13.88
N PRO A 155 2.24 -1.17 13.47
CA PRO A 155 1.42 -0.75 12.35
C PRO A 155 2.12 -0.98 11.01
N PHE A 156 2.23 -2.24 10.60
CA PHE A 156 2.86 -2.61 9.34
C PHE A 156 2.04 -2.05 8.16
N PRO A 157 2.63 -1.24 7.27
CA PRO A 157 1.91 -0.70 6.12
C PRO A 157 1.41 -1.83 5.22
N ALA A 158 0.12 -1.85 4.90
CA ALA A 158 -0.44 -2.87 4.00
C ALA A 158 0.07 -2.73 2.55
N VAL A 159 0.27 -1.49 2.11
CA VAL A 159 0.71 -1.13 0.76
C VAL A 159 1.80 -0.06 0.86
N LEU A 160 2.89 -0.24 0.12
CA LEU A 160 3.93 0.77 -0.09
C LEU A 160 3.93 1.17 -1.57
N ASN A 161 3.43 2.37 -1.85
CA ASN A 161 3.47 2.98 -3.17
C ASN A 161 4.60 4.01 -3.27
N ASP A 162 4.97 4.35 -4.49
CA ASP A 162 5.82 5.50 -4.77
C ASP A 162 4.98 6.79 -4.70
N PRO A 163 5.24 7.71 -3.75
CA PRO A 163 4.54 8.98 -3.70
C PRO A 163 5.06 10.01 -4.70
N SER A 164 6.15 9.73 -5.43
CA SER A 164 6.80 10.69 -6.34
C SER A 164 6.16 10.81 -7.74
N ARG A 165 4.90 10.39 -7.90
CA ARG A 165 4.13 10.55 -9.14
C ARG A 165 2.84 11.33 -8.91
#